data_AF-A0A0W1EVH4-F1
#
_entry.id   AF-A0A0W1EVH4-F1
#
_cell.length_a   1.000
_cell.length_b   1.000
_cell.length_c   1.000
_cell.angle_alpha   90.00
_cell.angle_beta   90.00
_cell.angle_gamma   90.00
#
_symmetry.space_group_name_H-M   'P 1'
#
loop_
_entity.id
_entity.type
_entity.pdbx_description
1 polymer ?
#
loop_
_entity_poly.entity_id
_entity_poly.type
_entity_poly.pdbx_seq_one_letter_code
_entity_poly.pdbx_strand_id
1 'polypeptide(L)' 'MNRTLLLLPAVAALALAACSRTDNEPGPGGVTVAEAKALDDAAEMLESRDAVPPAEAEAAAKESAGE' A
#
# COMPACT_ATOMS: atom_id res chain seq x y z
N MET A 1 45.44 17.97 -13.00
CA MET A 1 44.30 17.06 -13.26
C MET A 1 43.30 17.09 -12.11
N ASN A 2 42.36 18.04 -12.14
CA ASN A 2 40.90 17.91 -12.15
C ASN A 2 40.24 16.71 -11.43
N ARG A 3 40.78 16.23 -10.30
CA ARG A 3 40.15 15.17 -9.47
C ARG A 3 38.72 15.52 -9.07
N THR A 4 38.46 16.80 -8.84
CA THR A 4 37.13 17.34 -8.50
C THR A 4 36.11 17.18 -9.63
N LEU A 5 36.56 17.16 -10.90
CA LEU A 5 35.68 17.02 -12.06
C LEU A 5 35.18 15.58 -12.24
N LEU A 6 35.96 14.59 -11.77
CA LEU A 6 35.61 13.17 -11.85
C LEU A 6 34.59 12.76 -10.77
N LEU A 7 34.56 13.47 -9.64
CA LEU A 7 33.67 13.16 -8.51
C LEU A 7 32.25 13.71 -8.70
N LEU A 8 32.08 14.73 -9.53
CA LEU A 8 30.78 15.37 -9.79
C LEU A 8 29.67 14.42 -10.30
N PRO A 9 29.91 13.53 -11.30
CA PRO A 9 28.88 12.60 -11.75
C PRO A 9 28.54 11.52 -10.70
N ALA A 10 29.50 11.12 -9.87
CA ALA A 10 29.26 10.14 -8.82
C ALA A 10 28.31 10.69 -7.74
N VAL A 11 28.53 11.95 -7.33
CA VAL A 11 27.65 12.63 -6.36
C VAL A 11 26.23 12.82 -6.91
N ALA A 12 26.10 13.17 -8.20
CA ALA A 12 24.80 13.32 -8.85
C ALA A 12 24.01 11.99 -8.90
N ALA A 13 24.69 10.87 -9.14
CA ALA A 13 24.05 9.54 -9.14
C ALA A 13 23.51 9.14 -7.76
N LEU A 14 24.24 9.44 -6.68
CA LEU A 14 23.77 9.20 -5.31
C LEU A 14 22.55 10.07 -4.94
N ALA A 15 22.52 11.32 -5.40
CA ALA A 15 21.39 12.21 -5.16
C ALA A 15 20.10 11.74 -5.87
N LEU A 16 20.21 11.18 -7.09
CA LEU A 16 19.07 10.58 -7.79
C LEU A 16 18.55 9.31 -7.10
N ALA A 17 19.42 8.51 -6.48
CA ALA A 17 19.01 7.34 -5.71
C ALA A 17 18.20 7.73 -4.46
N ALA A 18 18.40 8.93 -3.90
CA ALA A 18 17.60 9.46 -2.80
C ALA A 18 16.22 9.97 -3.23
N CYS A 19 16.01 10.24 -4.53
CA CYS A 19 14.68 10.47 -5.10
C CYS A 19 13.99 9.17 -5.54
N SER A 20 14.59 8.01 -5.28
CA SER A 20 13.98 6.71 -5.58
C SER A 20 12.93 6.39 -4.52
N ARG A 21 11.77 5.91 -4.99
CA ARG A 21 10.67 5.44 -4.17
C ARG A 21 11.15 4.31 -3.25
N THR A 22 11.31 4.60 -1.97
CA THR A 22 11.43 3.56 -0.94
C THR A 22 10.05 2.98 -0.67
N ASP A 23 9.97 1.71 -0.29
CA ASP A 23 8.71 0.99 -0.04
C ASP A 23 7.83 1.63 1.05
N ASN A 24 8.45 2.48 1.89
CA ASN A 24 7.80 3.23 2.97
C ASN A 24 7.36 4.66 2.58
N GLU A 25 7.66 5.14 1.37
CA GLU A 25 7.18 6.47 0.95
C GLU A 25 5.71 6.38 0.51
N PRO A 26 4.83 7.27 1.01
CA PRO A 26 3.43 7.30 0.61
C PRO A 26 3.29 7.43 -0.92
N GLY A 27 2.55 6.49 -1.52
CA GLY A 27 2.20 6.50 -2.93
C GLY A 27 1.11 7.53 -3.26
N PRO A 28 0.67 7.61 -4.53
CA PRO A 28 -0.50 8.38 -4.91
C PRO A 28 -1.70 7.92 -4.08
N GLY A 29 -2.36 8.84 -3.38
CA GLY A 29 -3.40 8.51 -2.40
C GLY A 29 -2.93 8.57 -0.93
N GLY A 30 -1.65 8.83 -0.67
CA GLY A 30 -1.12 9.01 0.68
C GLY A 30 -0.91 7.71 1.46
N VAL A 31 -1.03 6.56 0.79
CA VAL A 31 -0.83 5.22 1.39
C VAL A 31 0.45 4.59 0.84
N THR A 32 1.18 3.91 1.70
CA THR A 32 2.36 3.10 1.34
C THR A 32 1.93 1.85 0.57
N VAL A 33 2.91 1.16 -0.04
CA VAL A 33 2.65 -0.11 -0.74
C VAL A 33 2.12 -1.17 0.23
N ALA A 34 2.66 -1.20 1.46
CA ALA A 34 2.20 -2.12 2.50
C ALA A 34 0.76 -1.83 2.93
N GLU A 35 0.37 -0.57 3.10
CA GLU A 35 -0.99 -0.18 3.43
C GLU A 35 -1.98 -0.50 2.31
N ALA A 36 -1.60 -0.24 1.06
CA ALA A 36 -2.43 -0.58 -0.10
C ALA A 36 -2.70 -2.10 -0.15
N LYS A 37 -1.68 -2.92 0.07
CA LYS A 37 -1.85 -4.38 0.12
C LYS A 37 -2.76 -4.82 1.27
N ALA A 38 -2.64 -4.23 2.45
CA ALA A 38 -3.53 -4.54 3.57
C ALA A 38 -4.99 -4.18 3.28
N LEU A 39 -5.23 -3.09 2.54
CA LEU A 39 -6.56 -2.70 2.07
C LEU A 39 -7.13 -3.68 1.04
N ASP A 40 -6.32 -4.12 0.08
CA ASP A 40 -6.72 -5.11 -0.93
C ASP A 40 -7.08 -6.46 -0.27
N ASP A 41 -6.24 -6.93 0.66
CA ASP A 41 -6.50 -8.17 1.40
C ASP A 41 -7.81 -8.06 2.21
N ALA A 42 -8.09 -6.90 2.81
CA ALA A 42 -9.35 -6.65 3.52
C ALA A 42 -10.57 -6.65 2.59
N ALA A 43 -10.44 -6.11 1.37
CA ALA A 43 -11.50 -6.14 0.37
C ALA A 43 -11.79 -7.59 -0.10
N GLU A 44 -10.77 -8.42 -0.29
CA GLU A 44 -10.92 -9.83 -0.65
C GLU A 44 -11.69 -10.63 0.41
N MET A 45 -11.48 -10.32 1.70
CA MET A 45 -12.25 -10.94 2.80
C MET A 45 -13.74 -10.57 2.77
N LEU A 46 -14.09 -9.36 2.32
CA LEU A 46 -15.48 -8.93 2.19
C LEU A 46 -16.16 -9.61 1.00
N GLU A 47 -15.50 -9.63 -0.16
CA GLU A 47 -16.00 -10.31 -1.36
C GLU A 47 -16.26 -11.81 -1.11
N SER A 48 -15.35 -12.46 -0.35
CA SER A 48 -15.51 -13.86 0.05
C SER A 48 -16.71 -14.09 0.96
N ARG A 49 -17.15 -13.08 1.73
CA ARG A 49 -18.36 -13.15 2.57
C ARG A 49 -19.63 -12.89 1.78
N ASP A 50 -19.59 -11.99 0.79
CA ASP A 50 -20.75 -11.64 -0.05
C ASP A 50 -21.18 -12.77 -1.00
N ALA A 51 -20.37 -13.83 -1.13
CA ALA A 51 -20.78 -15.08 -1.77
C ALA A 51 -21.90 -15.83 -1.01
N VAL A 52 -22.20 -15.46 0.24
CA VAL A 52 -23.33 -15.98 1.02
C VAL A 52 -24.62 -15.30 0.55
N PRO A 53 -25.70 -16.04 0.26
CA PRO A 53 -26.95 -15.44 -0.19
C PRO A 53 -27.47 -14.40 0.81
N PRO A 54 -28.01 -13.28 0.34
CA PRO A 54 -28.28 -12.09 1.16
C PRO A 54 -29.22 -12.38 2.34
N ALA A 55 -30.13 -13.34 2.22
CA ALA A 55 -31.02 -13.76 3.30
C ALA A 55 -30.26 -14.37 4.51
N GLU A 56 -29.14 -15.07 4.26
CA GLU A 56 -28.29 -15.66 5.30
C GLU A 56 -27.33 -14.62 5.88
N ALA A 57 -26.84 -13.69 5.06
CA ALA A 57 -26.03 -12.56 5.50
C ALA A 57 -26.81 -11.58 6.40
N GLU A 58 -28.07 -11.28 6.08
CA GLU A 58 -28.95 -10.44 6.90
C GLU A 58 -29.32 -11.09 8.24
N ALA A 59 -29.49 -12.42 8.26
CA ALA A 59 -29.74 -13.17 9.49
C ALA A 59 -28.52 -13.12 10.44
N ALA A 60 -27.30 -13.32 9.91
CA ALA A 60 -26.06 -13.24 10.69
C ALA A 60 -25.74 -11.81 11.18
N ALA A 61 -26.09 -10.78 10.39
CA ALA A 61 -25.92 -9.38 10.76
C ALA A 61 -26.89 -8.96 11.90
N LYS A 62 -28.11 -9.50 11.92
CA LYS A 62 -29.07 -9.24 13.02
C LYS A 62 -28.67 -9.91 14.33
N GLU A 63 -28.01 -11.07 14.28
CA GLU A 63 -27.54 -11.78 15.48
C GLU A 63 -26.36 -11.07 16.15
N SER A 64 -25.46 -10.48 15.36
CA SER A 64 -24.28 -9.74 15.86
C SER A 64 -24.56 -8.30 16.30
N ALA A 65 -25.72 -7.73 15.94
CA ALA A 65 -26.14 -6.38 16.35
C ALA A 65 -27.03 -6.36 17.61
N GLY A 66 -27.36 -7.53 18.16
CA GLY A 66 -28.18 -7.68 19.36
C GLY A 66 -27.34 -8.03 20.59
N GLU A 67 -26.48 -7.12 21.04
CA GLU A 67 -25.90 -7.12 22.40
C GLU A 67 -25.98 -5.72 23.01
#